data_AF-A0A5D0MY53-F1
#
_entry.id   AF-A0A5D0MY53-F1
#
_cell.length_a   1.000
_cell.length_b   1.000
_cell.length_c   1.000
_cell.angle_alpha   90.00
_cell.angle_beta   90.00
_cell.angle_gamma   90.00
#
_symmetry.space_group_name_H-M   'P 1'
#
loop_
_entity.id
_entity.type
_entity.pdbx_description
1 polymer ?
#
loop_
_entity_poly.entity_id
_entity_poly.type
_entity_poly.pdbx_seq_one_letter_code
_entity_poly.pdbx_strand_id
1 'polypeptide(L)'
;MSIFAARTARLRSLRQAVALAAAALATVGLSACGGDKTAPAAAPTSAAPAAVPSAAPVSNSDAATRLAGTRYYLGLTDRQATIHAVKGDSDQVTARIPLDSCARNTVTISPDGKRLAWVRGADGDWQSGTLVTSGIDGTRQRTLATDVNCLGPRALAWKGSDLLMVGKKSGQSVLFDVAAGKPVQGDPGEETSRCWSADGRWLAAEDDQLKPFVSDGTQSRQYSYTPPKEEAAHWDGWQAQSVSMDGRYVSVGWTGTDPSRRDDSFAVVDTISSNVVDLPVQGLIRSITFTIDDKVIVKQANGITVLDGSLKPLGTVAESTAVRNMKLLAYVP
;
A
#
# COMPACT_ATOMS: atom_id res chain seq x y z
N MET A 1 1.52 32.43 17.90
CA MET A 1 0.06 32.35 18.20
C MET A 1 -0.68 33.01 17.05
N SER A 2 -1.74 32.37 16.53
CA SER A 2 -2.52 32.72 15.31
C SER A 2 -2.01 32.17 13.97
N ILE A 3 -2.07 30.83 13.80
CA ILE A 3 -2.18 30.16 12.49
C ILE A 3 -3.36 29.13 12.48
N PHE A 4 -3.99 28.87 13.63
CA PHE A 4 -5.03 27.84 13.78
C PHE A 4 -6.44 28.23 13.27
N ALA A 5 -6.66 29.46 12.80
CA ALA A 5 -8.00 29.92 12.40
C ALA A 5 -8.30 29.82 10.89
N ALA A 6 -7.33 29.49 10.04
CA ALA A 6 -7.50 29.58 8.60
C ALA A 6 -8.02 28.30 7.91
N ARG A 7 -7.93 27.12 8.55
CA ARG A 7 -8.40 25.86 7.97
C ARG A 7 -9.90 25.60 8.13
N THR A 8 -10.56 26.22 9.10
CA THR A 8 -11.99 25.98 9.41
C THR A 8 -12.98 26.84 8.63
N ALA A 9 -12.52 27.87 7.92
CA ALA A 9 -13.40 28.88 7.31
C ALA A 9 -13.81 28.60 5.85
N ARG A 10 -13.11 27.72 5.11
CA ARG A 10 -13.34 27.54 3.67
C ARG A 10 -14.34 26.46 3.26
N LEU A 11 -14.84 25.63 4.18
CA LEU A 11 -15.71 24.50 3.86
C LEU A 11 -17.23 24.79 3.92
N ARG A 12 -17.66 26.06 4.07
CA ARG A 12 -19.09 26.39 4.28
C ARG A 12 -19.86 26.90 3.07
N SER A 13 -19.25 27.12 1.89
CA SER A 13 -19.91 27.88 0.81
C SER A 13 -20.33 27.09 -0.45
N LEU A 14 -20.37 25.76 -0.44
CA LEU A 14 -20.87 24.97 -1.57
C LEU A 14 -21.84 23.88 -1.09
N ARG A 15 -23.02 24.31 -0.64
CA ARG A 15 -24.19 23.46 -0.45
C ARG A 15 -25.24 23.91 -1.44
N GLN A 16 -25.57 23.08 -2.45
CA GLN A 16 -26.93 22.91 -2.98
C GLN A 16 -27.01 21.89 -4.13
N ALA A 17 -27.90 20.91 -3.93
CA ALA A 17 -28.69 20.10 -4.89
C ALA A 17 -27.92 19.23 -5.91
N VAL A 18 -28.24 17.95 -6.15
CA VAL A 18 -29.56 17.37 -6.52
C VAL A 18 -29.63 15.89 -6.11
N ALA A 19 -30.85 15.43 -5.81
CA ALA A 19 -31.21 14.10 -5.34
C ALA A 19 -31.75 13.16 -6.45
N LEU A 20 -31.91 11.88 -6.06
CA LEU A 20 -32.85 10.85 -6.55
C LEU A 20 -32.48 9.98 -7.77
N ALA A 21 -32.34 8.67 -7.53
CA ALA A 21 -33.29 7.66 -8.04
C ALA A 21 -33.10 6.31 -7.33
N ALA A 22 -34.20 5.58 -7.20
CA ALA A 22 -34.40 4.38 -6.38
C ALA A 22 -34.71 3.13 -7.25
N ALA A 23 -34.80 1.98 -6.56
CA ALA A 23 -35.49 0.73 -6.91
C ALA A 23 -34.78 -0.22 -7.90
N ALA A 24 -34.91 -1.55 -7.89
CA ALA A 24 -35.44 -2.60 -6.99
C ALA A 24 -35.17 -3.97 -7.70
N LEU A 25 -35.55 -5.10 -7.07
CA LEU A 25 -35.72 -6.49 -7.59
C LEU A 25 -34.46 -7.38 -7.63
N ALA A 26 -34.49 -8.68 -7.35
CA ALA A 26 -35.53 -9.63 -6.95
C ALA A 26 -34.90 -10.85 -6.24
N THR A 27 -35.75 -11.58 -5.51
CA THR A 27 -35.51 -12.86 -4.82
C THR A 27 -35.79 -14.09 -5.72
N VAL A 28 -35.49 -15.28 -5.16
CA VAL A 28 -35.91 -16.67 -5.51
C VAL A 28 -34.92 -17.46 -6.42
N GLY A 29 -34.53 -18.72 -6.17
CA GLY A 29 -34.85 -19.67 -5.10
C GLY A 29 -34.21 -21.08 -5.24
N LEU A 30 -34.31 -21.84 -4.14
CA LEU A 30 -34.56 -23.30 -3.92
C LEU A 30 -33.73 -24.46 -4.55
N SER A 31 -33.51 -25.47 -3.66
CA SER A 31 -33.42 -26.94 -3.86
C SER A 31 -32.09 -27.51 -4.42
N ALA A 32 -31.52 -28.67 -4.05
CA ALA A 32 -32.06 -29.92 -3.51
C ALA A 32 -31.00 -30.79 -2.76
N CYS A 33 -31.49 -31.89 -2.17
CA CYS A 33 -30.91 -32.84 -1.23
C CYS A 33 -29.89 -33.89 -1.75
N GLY A 34 -29.23 -34.57 -0.80
CA GLY A 34 -28.68 -35.94 -0.89
C GLY A 34 -27.18 -36.02 -0.59
N GLY A 35 -26.61 -36.92 0.19
CA GLY A 35 -27.08 -38.10 0.93
C GLY A 35 -25.84 -38.84 1.48
N ASP A 36 -25.94 -39.25 2.75
CA ASP A 36 -25.28 -40.34 3.50
C ASP A 36 -23.80 -40.80 3.37
N LYS A 37 -23.15 -40.79 4.54
CA LYS A 37 -22.35 -41.83 5.23
C LYS A 37 -21.34 -42.71 4.46
N THR A 38 -20.09 -42.73 4.94
CA THR A 38 -19.52 -43.82 5.76
C THR A 38 -18.11 -43.50 6.29
N ALA A 39 -17.85 -43.82 7.57
CA ALA A 39 -16.52 -44.05 8.13
C ALA A 39 -16.32 -45.58 8.27
N PRO A 40 -15.08 -46.11 8.27
CA PRO A 40 -14.50 -46.46 9.57
C PRO A 40 -12.96 -46.51 9.70
N ALA A 41 -12.52 -46.42 10.97
CA ALA A 41 -11.45 -47.16 11.66
C ALA A 41 -9.95 -46.98 11.31
N ALA A 42 -9.14 -47.13 12.37
CA ALA A 42 -7.77 -46.64 12.52
C ALA A 42 -6.71 -47.75 12.75
N ALA A 43 -5.46 -47.36 12.45
CA ALA A 43 -4.15 -47.76 12.99
C ALA A 43 -3.63 -49.21 12.75
N PRO A 44 -2.30 -49.42 12.64
CA PRO A 44 -1.38 -49.23 13.78
C PRO A 44 -0.06 -48.49 13.48
N THR A 45 0.55 -48.09 14.59
CA THR A 45 1.85 -47.48 14.85
C THR A 45 3.03 -48.38 14.47
N SER A 46 4.13 -47.82 13.93
CA SER A 46 5.44 -48.47 13.92
C SER A 46 6.52 -47.49 14.36
N ALA A 47 7.36 -47.95 15.29
CA ALA A 47 8.39 -47.20 16.00
C ALA A 47 9.67 -46.99 15.17
N ALA A 48 10.41 -45.95 15.57
CA ALA A 48 11.67 -45.47 15.03
C ALA A 48 12.88 -46.39 15.29
N PRO A 49 13.96 -46.20 14.52
CA PRO A 49 15.32 -46.28 15.04
C PRO A 49 16.02 -44.90 14.99
N ALA A 50 16.69 -44.56 16.09
CA ALA A 50 17.63 -43.44 16.17
C ALA A 50 19.01 -43.86 15.63
N ALA A 51 19.66 -43.01 14.82
CA ALA A 51 21.07 -42.60 15.02
C ALA A 51 21.59 -41.65 13.92
N VAL A 52 22.52 -40.79 14.36
CA VAL A 52 23.53 -39.97 13.66
C VAL A 52 23.10 -38.57 13.16
N PRO A 53 23.59 -37.47 13.78
CA PRO A 53 23.49 -36.13 13.22
C PRO A 53 24.56 -35.95 12.14
N SER A 54 24.16 -36.06 10.87
CA SER A 54 24.94 -35.53 9.75
C SER A 54 24.34 -34.18 9.37
N ALA A 55 25.07 -33.10 9.65
CA ALA A 55 24.67 -31.75 9.28
C ALA A 55 24.69 -31.63 7.75
N ALA A 56 23.54 -31.86 7.12
CA ALA A 56 23.29 -31.47 5.74
C ALA A 56 23.00 -29.96 5.69
N PRO A 57 23.45 -29.24 4.65
CA PRO A 57 23.08 -27.85 4.46
C PRO A 57 21.57 -27.78 4.24
N VAL A 58 20.85 -27.07 5.10
CA VAL A 58 19.44 -26.75 4.91
C VAL A 58 19.34 -25.76 3.74
N SER A 59 19.23 -26.31 2.53
CA SER A 59 18.77 -25.56 1.38
C SER A 59 17.31 -25.18 1.60
N ASN A 60 17.06 -23.91 1.94
CA ASN A 60 15.73 -23.32 2.05
C ASN A 60 15.04 -23.20 0.68
N SER A 61 14.78 -24.33 0.03
CA SER A 61 14.11 -24.39 -1.28
C SER A 61 12.63 -23.98 -1.23
N ASP A 62 11.99 -24.04 -0.06
CA ASP A 62 10.56 -23.73 0.12
C ASP A 62 10.26 -22.23 0.31
N ALA A 63 11.26 -21.41 0.62
CA ALA A 63 11.07 -19.96 0.73
C ALA A 63 11.04 -19.27 -0.64
N ALA A 64 11.81 -19.78 -1.61
CA ALA A 64 11.88 -19.26 -2.97
C ALA A 64 10.59 -19.52 -3.78
N THR A 65 9.78 -20.52 -3.41
CA THR A 65 8.50 -20.83 -4.05
C THR A 65 7.34 -19.96 -3.58
N ARG A 66 7.47 -19.24 -2.45
CA ARG A 66 6.34 -18.48 -1.85
C ARG A 66 6.28 -17.00 -2.26
N LEU A 67 7.43 -16.40 -2.56
CA LEU A 67 7.57 -15.11 -3.24
C LEU A 67 8.50 -15.25 -4.45
N ALA A 68 8.01 -15.87 -5.52
CA ALA A 68 8.77 -16.04 -6.76
C ALA A 68 9.05 -14.70 -7.48
N GLY A 69 8.21 -13.70 -7.21
CA GLY A 69 8.33 -12.34 -7.71
C GLY A 69 9.50 -11.51 -7.17
N THR A 70 9.57 -10.27 -7.63
CA THR A 70 10.58 -9.28 -7.24
C THR A 70 10.03 -8.35 -6.17
N ARG A 71 10.75 -8.23 -5.06
CA ARG A 71 10.49 -7.24 -4.00
C ARG A 71 11.37 -6.03 -4.24
N TYR A 72 10.78 -4.84 -4.24
CA TYR A 72 11.51 -3.60 -4.42
C TYR A 72 11.65 -2.83 -3.11
N TYR A 73 12.88 -2.57 -2.70
CA TYR A 73 13.18 -1.84 -1.47
C TYR A 73 13.82 -0.49 -1.74
N LEU A 74 13.49 0.47 -0.88
CA LEU A 74 14.11 1.79 -0.82
C LEU A 74 15.16 1.80 0.29
N GLY A 75 16.42 1.90 -0.11
CA GLY A 75 17.54 2.28 0.73
C GLY A 75 17.73 3.80 0.69
N LEU A 76 18.06 4.40 1.84
CA LEU A 76 18.36 5.83 1.93
C LEU A 76 19.74 6.01 2.56
N THR A 77 20.54 6.86 1.96
CA THR A 77 21.75 7.42 2.57
C THR A 77 21.58 8.92 2.78
N ASP A 78 22.65 9.62 3.15
CA ASP A 78 22.64 11.08 3.23
C ASP A 78 22.54 11.75 1.84
N ARG A 79 22.97 11.06 0.79
CA ARG A 79 23.13 11.65 -0.56
C ARG A 79 22.30 10.99 -1.66
N GLN A 80 21.85 9.76 -1.47
CA GLN A 80 21.13 9.02 -2.51
C GLN A 80 20.06 8.08 -1.95
N ALA A 81 18.99 7.93 -2.71
CA ALA A 81 18.03 6.85 -2.61
C ALA A 81 18.47 5.74 -3.55
N THR A 82 18.50 4.51 -3.06
CA THR A 82 18.82 3.31 -3.86
C THR A 82 17.58 2.43 -3.95
N ILE A 83 17.28 1.95 -5.15
CA ILE A 83 16.22 0.97 -5.38
C ILE A 83 16.86 -0.40 -5.51
N HIS A 84 16.55 -1.29 -4.57
CA HIS A 84 16.99 -2.66 -4.54
C HIS A 84 15.88 -3.56 -5.09
N ALA A 85 16.18 -4.35 -6.10
CA ALA A 85 15.30 -5.40 -6.60
C ALA A 85 15.79 -6.74 -6.05
N VAL A 86 14.96 -7.39 -5.24
CA VAL A 86 15.29 -8.64 -4.55
C VAL A 86 14.41 -9.77 -5.07
N LYS A 87 15.04 -10.77 -5.69
CA LYS A 87 14.38 -11.98 -6.22
C LYS A 87 15.09 -13.22 -5.68
N GLY A 88 14.37 -14.03 -4.90
CA GLY A 88 15.00 -15.08 -4.08
C GLY A 88 16.09 -14.47 -3.17
N ASP A 89 17.30 -14.99 -3.27
CA ASP A 89 18.48 -14.51 -2.51
C ASP A 89 19.31 -13.47 -3.28
N SER A 90 18.92 -13.11 -4.50
CA SER A 90 19.60 -12.10 -5.31
C SER A 90 19.11 -10.71 -4.95
N ASP A 91 20.03 -9.80 -4.62
CA ASP A 91 19.79 -8.36 -4.44
C ASP A 91 20.57 -7.58 -5.51
N GLN A 92 19.86 -6.74 -6.27
CA GLN A 92 20.45 -5.84 -7.26
C GLN A 92 19.97 -4.41 -7.05
N VAL A 93 20.91 -3.46 -7.00
CA VAL A 93 20.57 -2.03 -7.10
C VAL A 93 20.21 -1.70 -8.54
N THR A 94 18.94 -1.38 -8.79
CA THR A 94 18.38 -1.08 -10.11
C THR A 94 18.41 0.41 -10.44
N ALA A 95 18.24 1.28 -9.44
CA ALA A 95 18.29 2.73 -9.64
C ALA A 95 18.99 3.45 -8.48
N ARG A 96 19.60 4.60 -8.80
CA ARG A 96 20.15 5.55 -7.84
C ARG A 96 19.58 6.92 -8.13
N ILE A 97 18.93 7.51 -7.14
CA ILE A 97 18.26 8.82 -7.24
C ILE A 97 19.01 9.78 -6.31
N PRO A 98 19.55 10.90 -6.81
CA PRO A 98 20.12 11.94 -5.96
C PRO A 98 19.09 12.40 -4.93
N LEU A 99 19.49 12.49 -3.66
CA LEU A 99 18.59 12.95 -2.61
C LEU A 99 18.63 14.46 -2.47
N ASP A 100 17.43 15.01 -2.48
CA ASP A 100 17.07 16.28 -1.89
C ASP A 100 15.92 16.05 -0.88
N SER A 101 15.37 17.13 -0.31
CA SER A 101 14.27 17.03 0.65
C SER A 101 13.01 16.38 0.05
N CYS A 102 12.69 16.64 -1.21
CA CYS A 102 11.52 16.10 -1.88
C CYS A 102 11.73 14.64 -2.29
N ALA A 103 12.89 14.29 -2.85
CA ALA A 103 13.19 12.93 -3.28
C ALA A 103 13.10 11.97 -2.09
N ARG A 104 13.64 12.36 -0.93
CA ARG A 104 13.56 11.57 0.32
C ARG A 104 12.12 11.17 0.69
N ASN A 105 11.13 12.01 0.39
CA ASN A 105 9.74 11.82 0.76
C ASN A 105 8.87 11.16 -0.33
N THR A 106 9.34 11.04 -1.58
CA THR A 106 8.43 10.80 -2.70
C THR A 106 8.75 9.57 -3.56
N VAL A 107 9.92 8.93 -3.42
CA VAL A 107 10.27 7.80 -4.32
C VAL A 107 9.26 6.66 -4.25
N THR A 108 8.59 6.35 -5.35
CA THR A 108 7.58 5.28 -5.41
C THR A 108 7.73 4.46 -6.69
N ILE A 109 7.17 3.25 -6.68
CA ILE A 109 7.23 2.27 -7.77
C ILE A 109 5.81 1.94 -8.20
N SER A 110 5.56 1.86 -9.51
CA SER A 110 4.27 1.40 -10.03
C SER A 110 3.97 -0.03 -9.55
N PRO A 111 2.70 -0.40 -9.33
CA PRO A 111 2.34 -1.76 -8.92
C PRO A 111 2.91 -2.90 -9.80
N ASP A 112 3.10 -2.69 -11.10
CA ASP A 112 3.76 -3.66 -12.00
C ASP A 112 5.31 -3.62 -11.98
N GLY A 113 5.89 -2.75 -11.16
CA GLY A 113 7.32 -2.51 -11.00
C GLY A 113 8.06 -2.03 -12.23
N LYS A 114 7.36 -1.54 -13.27
CA LYS A 114 8.02 -1.04 -14.48
C LYS A 114 8.50 0.40 -14.36
N ARG A 115 7.90 1.19 -13.46
CA ARG A 115 8.09 2.65 -13.41
C ARG A 115 8.51 3.11 -12.02
N LEU A 116 9.42 4.06 -12.01
CA LEU A 116 9.77 4.85 -10.83
C LEU A 116 9.18 6.25 -10.97
N ALA A 117 8.75 6.83 -9.85
CA ALA A 117 8.36 8.23 -9.77
C ALA A 117 8.90 8.87 -8.49
N TRP A 118 9.32 10.12 -8.57
CA TRP A 118 9.72 10.93 -7.42
C TRP A 118 9.61 12.41 -7.75
N VAL A 119 9.62 13.25 -6.74
CA VAL A 119 9.72 14.71 -6.88
C VAL A 119 11.15 15.12 -6.61
N ARG A 120 11.77 15.81 -7.57
CA ARG A 120 13.05 16.50 -7.41
C ARG A 120 12.77 17.91 -6.88
N GLY A 121 13.34 18.26 -5.74
CA GLY A 121 13.19 19.58 -5.13
C GLY A 121 13.71 20.69 -6.05
N ALA A 122 13.13 21.87 -5.93
CA ALA A 122 13.67 23.08 -6.54
C ALA A 122 14.53 23.84 -5.51
N ASP A 123 15.54 24.57 -5.98
CA ASP A 123 16.36 25.39 -5.09
C ASP A 123 15.50 26.40 -4.32
N GLY A 124 15.59 26.37 -2.99
CA GLY A 124 14.86 27.28 -2.11
C GLY A 124 13.39 26.93 -1.85
N ASP A 125 12.81 25.93 -2.52
CA ASP A 125 11.47 25.41 -2.22
C ASP A 125 11.56 23.96 -1.69
N TRP A 126 11.34 23.83 -0.39
CA TRP A 126 11.38 22.55 0.32
C TRP A 126 10.04 21.82 0.34
N GLN A 127 8.98 22.42 -0.23
CA GLN A 127 7.62 21.89 -0.19
C GLN A 127 7.16 21.34 -1.53
N SER A 128 7.74 21.82 -2.63
CA SER A 128 7.36 21.41 -3.97
C SER A 128 8.54 21.29 -4.92
N GLY A 129 8.33 20.59 -6.02
CA GLY A 129 9.38 20.39 -7.01
C GLY A 129 8.87 19.85 -8.33
N THR A 130 9.78 19.23 -9.07
CA THR A 130 9.52 18.65 -10.38
C THR A 130 9.25 17.16 -10.24
N LEU A 131 8.08 16.70 -10.70
CA LEU A 131 7.77 15.28 -10.83
C LEU A 131 8.60 14.68 -11.96
N VAL A 132 9.45 13.72 -11.59
CA VAL A 132 10.29 12.94 -12.48
C VAL A 132 9.79 11.50 -12.49
N THR A 133 9.78 10.89 -13.66
CA THR A 133 9.50 9.45 -13.83
C THR A 133 10.59 8.79 -14.65
N SER A 134 10.79 7.49 -14.46
CA SER A 134 11.76 6.70 -15.20
C SER A 134 11.32 5.24 -15.33
N GLY A 135 12.06 4.46 -16.11
CA GLY A 135 12.05 3.00 -15.96
C GLY A 135 12.56 2.58 -14.59
N ILE A 136 12.27 1.35 -14.17
CA ILE A 136 12.70 0.80 -12.88
C ILE A 136 14.23 0.72 -12.72
N ASP A 137 14.95 0.65 -13.84
CA ASP A 137 16.42 0.72 -13.92
C ASP A 137 16.96 2.16 -13.86
N GLY A 138 16.09 3.14 -13.61
CA GLY A 138 16.43 4.56 -13.60
C GLY A 138 16.64 5.19 -14.98
N THR A 139 16.51 4.42 -16.08
CA THR A 139 16.69 4.93 -17.44
C THR A 139 15.43 5.64 -17.95
N ARG A 140 15.55 6.34 -19.08
CA ARG A 140 14.44 7.07 -19.73
C ARG A 140 13.75 8.06 -18.78
N GLN A 141 14.57 8.76 -17.98
CA GLN A 141 14.05 9.79 -17.08
C GLN A 141 13.36 10.89 -17.88
N ARG A 142 12.20 11.33 -17.39
CA ARG A 142 11.49 12.47 -17.93
C ARG A 142 10.77 13.25 -16.84
N THR A 143 10.64 14.55 -17.09
CA THR A 143 9.79 15.44 -16.29
C THR A 143 8.35 15.33 -16.78
N LEU A 144 7.40 15.19 -15.85
CA LEU A 144 5.97 15.19 -16.15
C LEU A 144 5.26 16.48 -15.72
N ALA A 145 5.68 17.08 -14.61
CA ALA A 145 5.07 18.28 -14.07
C ALA A 145 6.03 19.04 -13.15
N THR A 146 5.87 20.36 -13.06
CA THR A 146 6.49 21.22 -12.04
C THR A 146 5.54 21.42 -10.86
N ASP A 147 5.94 22.15 -9.82
CA ASP A 147 5.08 22.57 -8.70
C ASP A 147 4.29 21.42 -8.06
N VAL A 148 4.90 20.23 -7.99
CA VAL A 148 4.31 19.05 -7.37
C VAL A 148 4.68 19.07 -5.89
N ASN A 149 3.69 19.00 -5.03
CA ASN A 149 3.86 18.89 -3.58
C ASN A 149 4.63 17.60 -3.26
N CYS A 150 5.67 17.72 -2.45
CA CYS A 150 6.50 16.60 -2.03
C CYS A 150 6.41 16.30 -0.52
N LEU A 151 5.46 16.93 0.15
CA LEU A 151 5.16 16.77 1.57
C LEU A 151 3.93 15.92 1.81
N GLY A 152 3.87 15.39 3.04
CA GLY A 152 2.80 14.55 3.54
C GLY A 152 3.17 13.07 3.48
N PRO A 153 2.39 12.23 4.18
CA PRO A 153 2.71 10.83 4.34
C PRO A 153 2.62 10.06 3.01
N ARG A 154 1.84 10.56 2.04
CA ARG A 154 1.74 10.02 0.67
C ARG A 154 1.55 11.13 -0.38
N ALA A 155 2.65 11.76 -0.77
CA ALA A 155 2.63 12.82 -1.78
C ALA A 155 2.32 12.31 -3.21
N LEU A 156 2.72 11.07 -3.52
CA LEU A 156 2.50 10.41 -4.80
C LEU A 156 1.70 9.12 -4.58
N ALA A 157 0.60 8.94 -5.32
CA ALA A 157 -0.28 7.78 -5.17
C ALA A 157 -0.62 7.18 -6.54
N TRP A 158 -0.23 5.92 -6.75
CA TRP A 158 -0.55 5.18 -7.98
C TRP A 158 -2.03 4.77 -7.99
N LYS A 159 -2.68 4.90 -9.14
CA LYS A 159 -3.95 4.28 -9.48
C LYS A 159 -3.68 3.24 -10.57
N GLY A 160 -3.47 1.99 -10.16
CA GLY A 160 -2.97 0.96 -11.06
C GLY A 160 -1.52 1.24 -11.48
N SER A 161 -1.11 0.68 -12.63
CA SER A 161 0.30 0.70 -13.05
C SER A 161 0.72 1.91 -13.90
N ASP A 162 -0.24 2.62 -14.50
CA ASP A 162 0.05 3.69 -15.45
C ASP A 162 -0.43 5.06 -15.01
N LEU A 163 -1.34 5.15 -14.03
CA LEU A 163 -1.86 6.43 -13.56
C LEU A 163 -1.26 6.82 -12.22
N LEU A 164 -0.78 8.05 -12.11
CA LEU A 164 -0.20 8.59 -10.88
C LEU A 164 -0.90 9.88 -10.47
N MET A 165 -1.54 9.84 -9.31
CA MET A 165 -2.11 11.02 -8.68
C MET A 165 -1.04 11.80 -7.94
N VAL A 166 -1.03 13.12 -8.15
CA VAL A 166 -0.12 14.05 -7.46
C VAL A 166 -0.86 15.28 -6.96
N GLY A 167 -0.44 15.79 -5.81
CA GLY A 167 -0.86 17.11 -5.34
C GLY A 167 0.01 18.22 -5.93
N LYS A 168 -0.59 19.32 -6.37
CA LYS A 168 0.09 20.54 -6.82
C LYS A 168 0.27 21.51 -5.66
N LYS A 169 1.26 22.39 -5.74
CA LYS A 169 1.47 23.50 -4.80
C LYS A 169 0.24 24.40 -4.64
N SER A 170 -0.58 24.52 -5.68
CA SER A 170 -1.86 25.26 -5.65
C SER A 170 -2.94 24.60 -4.79
N GLY A 171 -2.73 23.36 -4.32
CA GLY A 171 -3.72 22.53 -3.65
C GLY A 171 -4.52 21.63 -4.59
N GLN A 172 -4.39 21.81 -5.90
CA GLN A 172 -5.08 20.99 -6.89
C GLN A 172 -4.49 19.57 -6.94
N SER A 173 -5.33 18.55 -7.02
CA SER A 173 -4.92 17.18 -7.34
C SER A 173 -4.95 16.96 -8.86
N VAL A 174 -3.96 16.25 -9.41
CA VAL A 174 -3.90 15.95 -10.85
C VAL A 174 -3.52 14.50 -11.06
N LEU A 175 -4.31 13.79 -11.86
CA LEU A 175 -4.01 12.42 -12.29
C LEU A 175 -3.23 12.46 -13.61
N PHE A 176 -2.04 11.85 -13.63
CA PHE A 176 -1.22 11.73 -14.83
C PHE A 176 -1.27 10.33 -15.39
N ASP A 177 -1.44 10.23 -16.72
CA ASP A 177 -1.01 9.05 -17.46
C ASP A 177 0.51 9.13 -17.57
N VAL A 178 1.18 8.31 -16.75
CA VAL A 178 2.63 8.28 -16.67
C VAL A 178 3.23 7.71 -17.94
N ALA A 179 2.53 6.85 -18.68
CA ALA A 179 3.00 6.29 -19.95
C ALA A 179 2.96 7.33 -21.08
N ALA A 180 1.83 8.01 -21.23
CA ALA A 180 1.62 9.05 -22.22
C ALA A 180 2.30 10.38 -21.84
N GLY A 181 2.64 10.57 -20.56
CA GLY A 181 3.30 11.77 -20.05
C GLY A 181 2.40 13.00 -20.06
N LYS A 182 1.10 12.83 -19.80
CA LYS A 182 0.10 13.91 -19.85
C LYS A 182 -0.95 13.75 -18.75
N PRO A 183 -1.58 14.84 -18.29
CA PRO A 183 -2.71 14.74 -17.37
C PRO A 183 -3.89 14.03 -18.04
N VAL A 184 -4.61 13.24 -17.26
CA VAL A 184 -5.89 12.65 -17.64
C VAL A 184 -6.99 13.67 -17.39
N GLN A 185 -7.92 13.80 -18.33
CA GLN A 185 -9.12 14.62 -18.16
C GLN A 185 -10.12 13.88 -17.27
N GLY A 186 -10.64 14.55 -16.24
CA GLY A 186 -11.60 13.98 -15.29
C GLY A 186 -11.51 14.64 -13.92
N ASP A 187 -12.49 14.35 -13.07
CA ASP A 187 -12.45 14.76 -11.67
C ASP A 187 -11.35 13.94 -10.94
N PRO A 188 -10.29 14.58 -10.40
CA PRO A 188 -9.35 13.90 -9.53
C PRO A 188 -9.97 13.50 -8.18
N GLY A 189 -11.20 13.95 -7.93
CA GLY A 189 -11.94 13.85 -6.69
C GLY A 189 -11.48 14.90 -5.68
N GLU A 190 -12.36 15.32 -4.78
CA GLU A 190 -12.04 16.26 -3.67
C GLU A 190 -11.62 15.51 -2.39
N GLU A 191 -11.55 14.17 -2.43
CA GLU A 191 -11.29 13.34 -1.25
C GLU A 191 -9.83 13.44 -0.80
N THR A 192 -9.56 13.22 0.48
CA THR A 192 -8.20 13.24 1.03
C THR A 192 -7.67 11.84 1.27
N SER A 193 -6.36 11.74 1.57
CA SER A 193 -5.74 10.49 2.06
C SER A 193 -5.88 9.28 1.10
N ARG A 194 -5.90 9.56 -0.21
CA ARG A 194 -6.19 8.58 -1.27
C ARG A 194 -5.18 7.43 -1.31
N CYS A 195 -5.70 6.22 -1.45
CA CYS A 195 -4.94 4.98 -1.61
C CYS A 195 -5.71 4.06 -2.56
N TRP A 196 -5.15 3.72 -3.71
CA TRP A 196 -5.78 2.75 -4.60
C TRP A 196 -5.25 1.33 -4.36
N SER A 197 -6.08 0.34 -4.69
CA SER A 197 -5.64 -1.03 -4.92
C SER A 197 -4.61 -1.07 -6.05
N ALA A 198 -3.77 -2.11 -6.06
CA ALA A 198 -2.70 -2.31 -7.04
C ALA A 198 -3.17 -2.33 -8.51
N ASP A 199 -4.41 -2.74 -8.77
CA ASP A 199 -5.06 -2.69 -10.09
C ASP A 199 -5.71 -1.34 -10.41
N GLY A 200 -5.81 -0.43 -9.43
CA GLY A 200 -6.42 0.89 -9.55
C GLY A 200 -7.94 0.91 -9.47
N ARG A 201 -8.58 -0.23 -9.21
CA ARG A 201 -10.04 -0.37 -9.19
C ARG A 201 -10.67 0.21 -7.92
N TRP A 202 -10.15 -0.15 -6.76
CA TRP A 202 -10.68 0.29 -5.47
C TRP A 202 -9.87 1.46 -4.93
N LEU A 203 -10.57 2.46 -4.41
CA LEU A 203 -10.02 3.61 -3.73
C LEU A 203 -10.45 3.58 -2.27
N ALA A 204 -9.49 3.60 -1.34
CA ALA A 204 -9.72 4.05 0.03
C ALA A 204 -9.34 5.53 0.16
N ALA A 205 -10.24 6.34 0.71
CA ALA A 205 -10.03 7.77 0.88
C ALA A 205 -10.91 8.31 2.03
N GLU A 206 -10.80 9.59 2.32
CA GLU A 206 -11.62 10.31 3.27
C GLU A 206 -12.51 11.34 2.55
N ASP A 207 -13.79 11.39 2.91
CA ASP A 207 -14.71 12.41 2.39
C ASP A 207 -14.44 13.81 2.98
N ASP A 208 -15.25 14.80 2.59
CA ASP A 208 -15.14 16.19 3.06
C ASP A 208 -15.41 16.35 4.56
N GLN A 209 -15.97 15.32 5.22
CA GLN A 209 -16.13 15.27 6.68
C GLN A 209 -15.10 14.36 7.35
N LEU A 210 -14.02 14.02 6.65
CA LEU A 210 -12.93 13.16 7.13
C LEU A 210 -13.40 11.75 7.50
N LYS A 211 -14.49 11.26 6.89
CA LYS A 211 -14.96 9.89 7.12
C LYS A 211 -14.31 8.96 6.10
N PRO A 212 -13.65 7.89 6.56
CA PRO A 212 -13.01 6.98 5.65
C PRO A 212 -14.04 6.10 4.92
N PHE A 213 -13.81 5.89 3.63
CA PHE A 213 -14.63 5.06 2.78
C PHE A 213 -13.77 4.27 1.79
N VAL A 214 -14.36 3.22 1.21
CA VAL A 214 -13.77 2.49 0.09
C VAL A 214 -14.78 2.41 -1.07
N SER A 215 -14.32 2.65 -2.29
CA SER A 215 -15.19 2.74 -3.48
C SER A 215 -14.51 2.21 -4.75
N ASP A 216 -15.30 1.60 -5.65
CA ASP A 216 -14.85 1.26 -7.01
C ASP A 216 -15.48 2.15 -8.11
N GLY A 217 -16.13 3.24 -7.69
CA GLY A 217 -16.90 4.13 -8.55
C GLY A 217 -18.33 3.68 -8.83
N THR A 218 -18.67 2.41 -8.53
CA THR A 218 -20.04 1.88 -8.62
C THR A 218 -20.62 1.58 -7.25
N GLN A 219 -19.78 1.08 -6.33
CA GLN A 219 -20.08 0.80 -4.95
C GLN A 219 -19.23 1.68 -4.06
N SER A 220 -19.82 2.16 -2.95
CA SER A 220 -19.11 2.89 -1.91
C SER A 220 -19.60 2.46 -0.55
N ARG A 221 -18.69 2.30 0.41
CA ARG A 221 -18.99 1.98 1.80
C ARG A 221 -18.09 2.76 2.73
N GLN A 222 -18.69 3.42 3.71
CA GLN A 222 -17.96 3.99 4.83
C GLN A 222 -17.55 2.87 5.79
N TYR A 223 -16.37 3.01 6.37
CA TYR A 223 -15.90 2.15 7.44
C TYR A 223 -15.39 3.01 8.60
N SER A 224 -15.14 2.41 9.76
CA SER A 224 -14.53 3.12 10.88
C SER A 224 -13.34 2.34 11.41
N TYR A 225 -12.35 3.06 11.92
CA TYR A 225 -11.27 2.50 12.71
C TYR A 225 -10.95 3.42 13.87
N THR A 226 -10.91 2.86 15.07
CA THR A 226 -10.56 3.57 16.29
C THR A 226 -9.16 3.11 16.72
N PRO A 227 -8.09 3.88 16.42
CA PRO A 227 -6.75 3.54 16.89
C PRO A 227 -6.67 3.56 18.42
N PRO A 228 -5.68 2.87 19.03
CA PRO A 228 -5.35 3.04 20.44
C PRO A 228 -5.16 4.53 20.78
N LYS A 229 -5.89 5.03 21.78
CA LYS A 229 -6.03 6.47 22.06
C LYS A 229 -4.70 7.18 22.32
N GLU A 230 -3.78 6.53 23.01
CA GLU A 230 -2.46 7.08 23.34
C GLU A 230 -1.58 7.25 22.10
N GLU A 231 -1.59 6.28 21.20
CA GLU A 231 -0.82 6.33 19.95
C GLU A 231 -1.44 7.31 18.95
N ALA A 232 -2.77 7.34 18.85
CA ALA A 232 -3.48 8.26 17.96
C ALA A 232 -3.15 9.74 18.23
N ALA A 233 -3.05 10.12 19.51
CA ALA A 233 -2.67 11.47 19.91
C ALA A 233 -1.22 11.81 19.57
N HIS A 234 -0.34 10.81 19.56
CA HIS A 234 1.07 11.00 19.21
C HIS A 234 1.27 11.19 17.69
N TRP A 235 0.39 10.60 16.87
CA TRP A 235 0.58 10.49 15.42
C TRP A 235 -0.38 11.31 14.56
N ASP A 236 -1.21 12.17 15.16
CA ASP A 236 -2.23 12.97 14.47
C ASP A 236 -3.20 12.13 13.62
N GLY A 237 -3.59 10.97 14.17
CA GLY A 237 -4.51 10.03 13.52
C GLY A 237 -3.83 9.02 12.60
N TRP A 238 -4.64 8.43 11.73
CA TRP A 238 -4.27 7.31 10.86
C TRP A 238 -4.81 7.54 9.45
N GLN A 239 -4.30 6.78 8.49
CA GLN A 239 -4.79 6.78 7.11
C GLN A 239 -4.66 5.39 6.48
N ALA A 240 -5.41 5.16 5.40
CA ALA A 240 -5.26 3.97 4.56
C ALA A 240 -3.85 3.92 3.94
N GLN A 241 -3.23 2.75 3.90
CA GLN A 241 -1.87 2.51 3.37
C GLN A 241 -1.87 1.55 2.17
N SER A 242 -2.80 0.61 2.13
CA SER A 242 -3.01 -0.30 0.99
C SER A 242 -4.45 -0.84 1.03
N VAL A 243 -4.97 -1.26 -0.14
CA VAL A 243 -6.36 -1.74 -0.32
C VAL A 243 -6.35 -3.06 -1.06
N SER A 244 -7.14 -4.04 -0.60
CA SER A 244 -7.32 -5.33 -1.27
C SER A 244 -7.99 -5.18 -2.63
N MET A 245 -7.82 -6.17 -3.52
CA MET A 245 -8.33 -6.12 -4.90
C MET A 245 -9.87 -6.15 -4.98
N ASP A 246 -10.55 -6.49 -3.88
CA ASP A 246 -12.00 -6.48 -3.72
C ASP A 246 -12.52 -5.34 -2.82
N GLY A 247 -11.63 -4.46 -2.36
CA GLY A 247 -11.94 -3.35 -1.45
C GLY A 247 -12.46 -3.77 -0.08
N ARG A 248 -12.41 -5.07 0.26
CA ARG A 248 -12.87 -5.58 1.55
C ARG A 248 -11.92 -5.25 2.69
N TYR A 249 -10.63 -5.19 2.42
CA TYR A 249 -9.61 -4.97 3.45
C TYR A 249 -8.79 -3.73 3.13
N VAL A 250 -8.54 -2.93 4.17
CA VAL A 250 -7.66 -1.76 4.10
C VAL A 250 -6.60 -1.90 5.18
N SER A 251 -5.33 -1.80 4.81
CA SER A 251 -4.26 -1.64 5.80
C SER A 251 -4.19 -0.18 6.23
N VAL A 252 -3.98 0.05 7.52
CA VAL A 252 -3.93 1.40 8.10
C VAL A 252 -2.59 1.66 8.75
N GLY A 253 -2.15 2.91 8.65
CA GLY A 253 -0.87 3.39 9.18
C GLY A 253 -0.98 4.80 9.73
N TRP A 254 0.07 5.24 10.42
CA TRP A 254 0.08 6.54 11.09
C TRP A 254 0.20 7.67 10.07
N THR A 255 -0.49 8.79 10.32
CA THR A 255 -0.35 10.00 9.52
C THR A 255 1.00 10.67 9.79
N GLY A 256 1.37 10.77 11.07
CA GLY A 256 2.54 11.51 11.52
C GLY A 256 2.23 12.97 11.85
N THR A 257 2.93 13.52 12.84
CA THR A 257 2.82 14.93 13.24
C THR A 257 3.70 15.87 12.41
N ASP A 258 4.56 15.29 11.58
CA ASP A 258 5.47 15.98 10.70
C ASP A 258 5.15 15.64 9.23
N PRO A 259 5.42 16.54 8.27
CA PRO A 259 5.03 16.35 6.88
C PRO A 259 5.93 15.36 6.11
N SER A 260 6.63 14.45 6.79
CA SER A 260 7.44 13.42 6.15
C SER A 260 6.60 12.22 5.71
N ARG A 261 7.20 11.46 4.81
CA ARG A 261 6.67 10.21 4.29
C ARG A 261 6.47 9.16 5.39
N ARG A 262 5.31 8.49 5.38
CA ARG A 262 4.95 7.35 6.24
C ARG A 262 4.48 6.17 5.40
N ASP A 263 5.30 5.13 5.36
CA ASP A 263 5.01 3.86 4.65
C ASP A 263 4.60 2.74 5.60
N ASP A 264 4.65 3.01 6.90
CA ASP A 264 4.34 2.03 7.91
C ASP A 264 2.82 1.84 8.03
N SER A 265 2.46 0.60 8.36
CA SER A 265 1.10 0.21 8.66
C SER A 265 1.13 -0.82 9.79
N PHE A 266 0.10 -0.84 10.61
CA PHE A 266 0.08 -1.63 11.84
C PHE A 266 -1.17 -2.50 11.99
N ALA A 267 -2.23 -2.27 11.19
CA ALA A 267 -3.46 -3.04 11.28
C ALA A 267 -4.13 -3.19 9.90
N VAL A 268 -5.06 -4.15 9.81
CA VAL A 268 -6.00 -4.32 8.70
C VAL A 268 -7.42 -4.18 9.22
N VAL A 269 -8.25 -3.45 8.49
CA VAL A 269 -9.66 -3.23 8.79
C VAL A 269 -10.50 -3.93 7.73
N ASP A 270 -11.46 -4.75 8.15
CA ASP A 270 -12.53 -5.25 7.27
C ASP A 270 -13.56 -4.12 7.07
N THR A 271 -13.67 -3.62 5.84
CA THR A 271 -14.47 -2.43 5.50
C THR A 271 -15.98 -2.69 5.53
N ILE A 272 -16.41 -3.94 5.62
CA ILE A 272 -17.82 -4.31 5.75
C ILE A 272 -18.23 -4.25 7.22
N SER A 273 -17.40 -4.81 8.09
CA SER A 273 -17.71 -4.91 9.52
C SER A 273 -17.13 -3.78 10.37
N SER A 274 -16.21 -2.98 9.83
CA SER A 274 -15.39 -2.00 10.56
C SER A 274 -14.55 -2.59 11.70
N ASN A 275 -14.33 -3.91 11.69
CA ASN A 275 -13.52 -4.59 12.69
C ASN A 275 -12.06 -4.66 12.23
N VAL A 276 -11.16 -4.58 13.21
CA VAL A 276 -9.75 -4.91 13.01
C VAL A 276 -9.64 -6.42 12.82
N VAL A 277 -8.89 -6.83 11.81
CA VAL A 277 -8.62 -8.25 11.55
C VAL A 277 -7.36 -8.68 12.29
N ASP A 278 -7.45 -9.77 13.04
CA ASP A 278 -6.30 -10.42 13.64
C ASP A 278 -5.45 -11.08 12.57
N LEU A 279 -4.26 -10.53 12.33
CA LEU A 279 -3.30 -11.11 11.39
C LEU A 279 -2.52 -12.24 12.07
N PRO A 280 -2.28 -13.38 11.39
CA PRO A 280 -1.53 -14.52 11.94
C PRO A 280 -0.02 -14.27 11.91
N VAL A 281 0.42 -13.16 12.52
CA VAL A 281 1.81 -12.69 12.51
C VAL A 281 2.30 -12.38 13.92
N GLN A 282 3.59 -12.54 14.17
CA GLN A 282 4.19 -12.30 15.49
C GLN A 282 5.21 -11.15 15.47
N GLY A 283 5.14 -10.26 16.45
CA GLY A 283 6.07 -9.15 16.59
C GLY A 283 5.69 -7.91 15.78
N LEU A 284 6.58 -6.91 15.78
CA LEU A 284 6.29 -5.60 15.22
C LEU A 284 6.13 -5.64 13.69
N ILE A 285 4.94 -5.27 13.24
CA ILE A 285 4.63 -5.04 11.83
C ILE A 285 5.28 -3.72 11.40
N ARG A 286 5.92 -3.74 10.22
CA ARG A 286 6.55 -2.57 9.59
C ARG A 286 5.72 -2.07 8.41
N SER A 287 5.13 -2.97 7.62
CA SER A 287 4.23 -2.61 6.53
C SER A 287 3.34 -3.79 6.14
N ILE A 288 2.19 -3.50 5.55
CA ILE A 288 1.16 -4.43 5.10
C ILE A 288 0.72 -3.94 3.72
N THR A 289 1.01 -4.73 2.70
CA THR A 289 0.75 -4.37 1.30
C THR A 289 -0.08 -5.46 0.63
N PHE A 290 -1.21 -5.06 0.04
CA PHE A 290 -2.00 -5.90 -0.85
C PHE A 290 -1.42 -5.81 -2.27
N THR A 291 -1.23 -6.97 -2.90
CA THR A 291 -0.54 -7.08 -4.19
C THR A 291 -1.51 -7.44 -5.31
N ILE A 292 -1.07 -7.26 -6.56
CA ILE A 292 -1.90 -7.46 -7.74
C ILE A 292 -2.30 -8.93 -7.98
N ASP A 293 -1.56 -9.88 -7.41
CA ASP A 293 -1.85 -11.32 -7.43
C ASP A 293 -2.60 -11.81 -6.20
N ASP A 294 -3.32 -10.91 -5.53
CA ASP A 294 -4.18 -11.21 -4.37
C ASP A 294 -3.42 -11.84 -3.19
N LYS A 295 -2.16 -11.46 -3.02
CA LYS A 295 -1.38 -11.75 -1.81
C LYS A 295 -1.36 -10.55 -0.89
N VAL A 296 -1.06 -10.83 0.38
CA VAL A 296 -0.79 -9.80 1.39
C VAL A 296 0.61 -10.00 1.92
N ILE A 297 1.44 -8.99 1.73
CA ILE A 297 2.82 -8.96 2.20
C ILE A 297 2.85 -8.22 3.53
N VAL A 298 3.07 -8.95 4.63
CA VAL A 298 3.25 -8.38 5.96
C VAL A 298 4.74 -8.38 6.29
N LYS A 299 5.38 -7.21 6.15
CA LYS A 299 6.79 -7.03 6.51
C LYS A 299 6.92 -6.78 8.00
N GLN A 300 7.88 -7.45 8.62
CA GLN A 300 8.18 -7.40 10.05
C GLN A 300 9.67 -7.13 10.25
N ALA A 301 10.12 -6.96 11.49
CA ALA A 301 11.53 -6.62 11.77
C ALA A 301 12.55 -7.65 11.24
N ASN A 302 12.17 -8.93 11.20
CA ASN A 302 13.08 -10.04 10.89
C ASN A 302 12.67 -10.85 9.64
N GLY A 303 11.68 -10.39 8.87
CA GLY A 303 11.22 -11.12 7.69
C GLY A 303 9.85 -10.67 7.20
N ILE A 304 9.31 -11.47 6.28
CA ILE A 304 8.01 -11.25 5.65
C ILE A 304 7.12 -12.45 5.93
N THR A 305 5.89 -12.20 6.37
CA THR A 305 4.81 -13.19 6.32
C THR A 305 3.95 -12.92 5.09
N VAL A 306 3.66 -13.95 4.31
CA VAL A 306 2.83 -13.91 3.11
C VAL A 306 1.49 -14.52 3.44
N LEU A 307 0.41 -13.79 3.17
CA LEU A 307 -0.96 -14.27 3.29
C LEU A 307 -1.65 -14.28 1.92
N ASP A 308 -2.74 -15.03 1.80
CA ASP A 308 -3.67 -14.91 0.67
C ASP A 308 -4.63 -13.72 0.86
N GLY A 309 -5.48 -13.44 -0.14
CA GLY A 309 -6.50 -12.39 -0.09
C GLY A 309 -7.56 -12.57 1.01
N SER A 310 -7.66 -13.78 1.58
CA SER A 310 -8.50 -14.08 2.76
C SER A 310 -7.73 -13.97 4.09
N LEU A 311 -6.50 -13.44 4.06
CA LEU A 311 -5.61 -13.23 5.20
C LEU A 311 -5.15 -14.53 5.87
N LYS A 312 -5.19 -15.67 5.16
CA LYS A 312 -4.66 -16.93 5.65
C LYS A 312 -3.17 -17.06 5.32
N PRO A 313 -2.36 -17.67 6.21
CA PRO A 313 -0.92 -17.75 6.01
C PRO A 313 -0.56 -18.69 4.87
N LEU A 314 0.20 -18.18 3.90
CA LEU A 314 0.85 -18.95 2.84
C LEU A 314 2.29 -19.32 3.22
N GLY A 315 2.90 -18.56 4.12
CA GLY A 315 4.18 -18.89 4.75
C GLY A 315 5.02 -17.65 5.06
N THR A 316 6.29 -17.88 5.40
CA THR A 316 7.24 -16.82 5.74
C THR A 316 8.45 -16.84 4.81
N VAL A 317 9.06 -15.66 4.64
CA VAL A 317 10.28 -15.45 3.87
C VAL A 317 11.26 -14.65 4.72
N ALA A 318 12.45 -15.21 4.93
CA ALA A 318 13.52 -14.50 5.62
C ALA A 318 14.03 -13.35 4.73
N GLU A 319 14.33 -12.22 5.36
CA GLU A 319 15.00 -11.11 4.68
C GLU A 319 16.48 -11.09 5.06
N SER A 320 17.35 -10.86 4.07
CA SER A 320 18.77 -10.69 4.33
C SER A 320 19.01 -9.45 5.20
N THR A 321 20.11 -9.46 5.95
CA THR A 321 20.51 -8.33 6.80
C THR A 321 20.70 -7.03 6.02
N ALA A 322 21.03 -7.12 4.72
CA ALA A 322 21.21 -5.99 3.83
C ALA A 322 19.91 -5.20 3.59
N VAL A 323 18.77 -5.88 3.44
CA VAL A 323 17.49 -5.24 3.06
C VAL A 323 16.44 -5.20 4.16
N ARG A 324 16.62 -5.95 5.27
CA ARG A 324 15.61 -6.04 6.34
C ARG A 324 15.20 -4.68 6.94
N ASN A 325 16.13 -3.72 6.98
CA ASN A 325 15.89 -2.37 7.50
C ASN A 325 15.47 -1.35 6.42
N MET A 326 15.41 -1.76 5.16
CA MET A 326 14.93 -0.92 4.07
C MET A 326 13.41 -0.92 3.99
N LYS A 327 12.85 0.11 3.36
CA LYS A 327 11.40 0.23 3.17
C LYS A 327 10.97 -0.60 1.96
N LEU A 328 10.01 -1.50 2.13
CA LEU A 328 9.42 -2.23 1.00
C LEU A 328 8.46 -1.28 0.26
N LEU A 329 8.73 -1.03 -1.03
CA LEU A 329 7.93 -0.15 -1.87
C LEU A 329 6.88 -0.89 -2.68
N ALA A 330 7.24 -2.07 -3.22
CA ALA A 330 6.39 -2.85 -4.10
C ALA A 330 6.79 -4.33 -4.11
N TYR A 331 5.85 -5.18 -4.49
CA TYR A 331 6.07 -6.57 -4.86
C TYR A 331 5.45 -6.83 -6.23
N VAL A 332 6.23 -7.41 -7.14
CA VAL A 332 5.80 -7.78 -8.49
C VAL A 332 5.90 -9.30 -8.63
N PRO A 333 4.80 -10.02 -8.84
CA PRO A 333 4.75 -11.48 -8.93
C PRO A 333 5.65 -12.11 -10.00
#